data_AF-A0A1M3MWK7-F1
#
_entry.id   AF-A0A1M3MWK7-F1
#
_cell.length_a   1.000
_cell.length_b   1.000
_cell.length_c   1.000
_cell.angle_alpha   90.00
_cell.angle_beta   90.00
_cell.angle_gamma   90.00
#
_symmetry.space_group_name_H-M   'P 1'
#
loop_
_entity.id
_entity.type
_entity.pdbx_description
1 polymer ?
#
loop_
_entity_poly.entity_id
_entity_poly.type
_entity_poly.pdbx_seq_one_letter_code
_entity_poly.pdbx_strand_id
1 'polypeptide(L)'
;MAWVFLRSDPIDGLDPNEWRRDLCGATIRRSEHGNTESKHGWEIDHVQPVAFGGGDELENLQPLQWENNRAKGNGLLRCAVRS
;
A
#
# COMPACT_ATOMS: atom_id res chain seq x y z
N MET A 1 10.04 3.46 6.59
CA MET A 1 8.78 2.71 6.80
C MET A 1 7.61 3.61 7.21
N ALA A 2 7.67 4.29 8.36
CA ALA A 2 6.58 5.18 8.83
C ALA A 2 6.15 6.25 7.81
N TRP A 3 7.12 6.86 7.12
CA TRP A 3 6.84 7.89 6.11
C TRP A 3 6.08 7.39 4.88
N VAL A 4 6.32 6.13 4.45
CA VAL A 4 5.61 5.55 3.30
C VAL A 4 4.15 5.31 3.64
N PHE A 5 3.87 4.80 4.85
CA PHE A 5 2.49 4.64 5.35
C PHE A 5 1.68 5.94 5.32
N LEU A 6 2.31 7.06 5.66
CA LEU A 6 1.65 8.37 5.68
C LEU A 6 1.25 8.88 4.28
N ARG A 7 1.69 8.23 3.19
CA ARG A 7 1.27 8.55 1.83
C ARG A 7 -0.11 8.03 1.45
N SER A 8 -0.62 7.03 2.16
CA SER A 8 -1.99 6.52 1.96
C SER A 8 -3.03 7.48 2.53
N ASP A 9 -4.27 7.39 2.08
CA ASP A 9 -5.32 8.35 2.45
C ASP A 9 -5.83 8.10 3.88
N PRO A 10 -6.02 9.15 4.70
CA PRO A 10 -6.67 8.98 6.00
C PRO A 10 -8.12 8.49 5.84
N ILE A 11 -8.61 7.81 6.88
CA ILE A 11 -10.01 7.38 6.97
C ILE A 11 -10.69 8.26 8.02
N ASP A 12 -11.77 8.93 7.61
CA ASP A 12 -12.55 9.78 8.52
C ASP A 12 -13.05 8.95 9.71
N GLY A 13 -12.82 9.46 10.91
CA GLY A 13 -13.24 8.80 12.16
C GLY A 13 -12.28 7.73 12.71
N LEU A 14 -11.15 7.45 12.05
CA LEU A 14 -10.09 6.57 12.57
C LEU A 14 -8.79 7.35 12.82
N ASP A 15 -7.90 6.80 13.67
CA ASP A 15 -6.57 7.40 13.90
C ASP A 15 -5.72 7.32 12.62
N PRO A 16 -5.37 8.45 11.98
CA PRO A 16 -4.61 8.46 10.73
C PRO A 16 -3.16 7.98 10.91
N ASN A 17 -2.66 7.81 12.12
CA ASN A 17 -1.34 7.21 12.36
C ASN A 17 -1.37 5.70 12.40
N GLU A 18 -2.56 5.09 12.47
CA GLU A 18 -2.77 3.66 12.58
C GLU A 18 -3.57 3.10 11.40
N TRP A 19 -4.57 3.84 10.91
CA TRP A 19 -5.52 3.39 9.89
C TRP A 19 -5.54 4.33 8.70
N ARG A 20 -5.36 3.77 7.50
CA ARG A 20 -5.40 4.50 6.23
C ARG A 20 -5.97 3.63 5.11
N ARG A 21 -6.23 4.23 3.95
CA ARG A 21 -6.62 3.56 2.71
C ARG A 21 -5.48 3.60 1.71
N ASP A 22 -5.18 2.46 1.12
CA ASP A 22 -4.28 2.40 -0.03
C ASP A 22 -4.90 3.06 -1.28
N LEU A 23 -4.14 3.14 -2.38
CA LEU A 23 -4.61 3.74 -3.64
C LEU A 23 -5.84 3.02 -4.23
N CYS A 24 -6.05 1.77 -3.85
CA CYS A 24 -7.18 0.94 -4.27
C CYS A 24 -8.41 1.10 -3.36
N GLY A 25 -8.31 1.92 -2.30
CA GLY A 25 -9.33 2.12 -1.29
C GLY A 25 -9.36 1.02 -0.24
N ALA A 26 -8.44 0.05 -0.24
CA ALA A 26 -8.40 -1.00 0.78
C ALA A 26 -7.86 -0.42 2.10
N THR A 27 -8.50 -0.78 3.21
CA THR A 27 -8.06 -0.36 4.55
C THR A 27 -6.80 -1.10 4.97
N ILE A 28 -5.75 -0.33 5.28
CA ILE A 28 -4.48 -0.83 5.79
C ILE A 28 -4.24 -0.34 7.21
N ARG A 29 -3.57 -1.16 8.01
CA ARG A 29 -3.23 -0.85 9.40
C ARG A 29 -1.72 -0.81 9.58
N ARG A 30 -1.19 0.27 10.16
CA ARG A 30 0.25 0.49 10.32
C ARG A 30 0.97 -0.67 11.02
N SER A 31 0.37 -1.23 12.07
CA SER A 31 0.92 -2.36 12.82
C SER A 31 1.01 -3.66 12.01
N GLU A 32 0.25 -3.79 10.92
CA GLU A 32 0.14 -4.99 10.09
C GLU A 32 1.10 -4.97 8.90
N HIS A 33 2.13 -4.13 8.94
CA HIS A 33 3.14 -4.05 7.89
C HIS A 33 3.84 -5.41 7.70
N GLY A 34 3.79 -5.96 6.49
CA GLY A 34 4.33 -7.27 6.14
C GLY A 34 3.47 -8.46 6.57
N ASN A 35 2.30 -8.25 7.17
CA ASN A 35 1.41 -9.32 7.59
C ASN A 35 0.46 -9.73 6.46
N THR A 36 0.80 -10.80 5.73
CA THR A 36 -0.02 -11.33 4.63
C THR A 36 -1.18 -12.22 5.08
N GLU A 37 -1.34 -12.44 6.38
CA GLU A 37 -2.49 -13.19 6.93
C GLU A 37 -3.60 -12.25 7.44
N SER A 38 -3.32 -10.95 7.50
CA SER A 38 -4.24 -9.93 7.99
C SER A 38 -5.03 -9.29 6.85
N LYS A 39 -6.35 -9.11 7.06
CA LYS A 39 -7.21 -8.33 6.14
C LYS A 39 -6.67 -6.90 5.91
N HIS A 40 -5.97 -6.35 6.90
CA HIS A 40 -5.45 -4.98 6.89
C HIS A 40 -3.93 -4.92 6.71
N GLY A 41 -3.32 -6.05 6.38
CA GLY A 41 -1.90 -6.13 6.09
C GLY A 41 -1.53 -5.36 4.84
N TRP A 42 -0.32 -4.82 4.84
CA TRP A 42 0.17 -4.02 3.73
C TRP A 42 1.67 -4.15 3.58
N GLU A 43 2.14 -3.88 2.37
CA GLU A 43 3.54 -3.93 1.98
C GLU A 43 3.91 -2.64 1.24
N ILE A 44 5.20 -2.38 1.11
CA ILE A 44 5.71 -1.28 0.29
C ILE A 44 5.90 -1.80 -1.13
N ASP A 45 5.39 -1.04 -2.10
CA ASP A 45 5.45 -1.37 -3.53
C ASP A 45 5.90 -0.16 -4.35
N HIS A 46 6.42 -0.42 -5.55
CA HIS A 46 6.80 0.61 -6.51
C HIS A 46 5.61 1.04 -7.37
N VAL A 47 5.31 2.35 -7.39
CA VAL A 47 4.31 2.96 -8.27
C VAL A 47 4.64 2.66 -9.73
N GLN A 48 5.88 2.94 -10.14
CA GLN A 48 6.46 2.57 -11.42
C GLN A 48 7.38 1.36 -11.20
N PRO A 49 7.10 0.20 -11.84
CA PRO A 49 7.96 -0.97 -11.71
C PRO A 49 9.38 -0.68 -12.21
N VAL A 50 10.36 -1.36 -11.60
CA VAL A 50 11.78 -1.28 -12.00
C VAL A 50 11.98 -1.61 -13.48
N ALA A 51 11.21 -2.56 -14.02
CA ALA A 51 11.23 -2.93 -15.43
C ALA A 51 10.92 -1.76 -16.39
N PHE A 52 10.27 -0.70 -15.90
CA PHE A 52 9.94 0.51 -16.66
C PHE A 52 10.74 1.74 -16.19
N GLY A 53 11.86 1.53 -15.49
CA GLY A 53 12.76 2.60 -15.05
C GLY A 53 12.38 3.30 -13.74
N GLY A 54 11.46 2.72 -12.94
CA GLY A 54 11.22 3.19 -11.58
C GLY A 54 12.33 2.73 -10.63
N GLY A 55 12.84 3.62 -9.78
CA GLY A 55 13.84 3.27 -8.77
C GLY A 55 13.25 3.18 -7.37
N ASP A 56 14.12 3.06 -6.38
CA ASP A 56 13.77 3.02 -4.96
C ASP A 56 13.62 4.43 -4.35
N GLU A 57 13.45 5.45 -5.19
CA GLU A 57 13.22 6.81 -4.71
C GLU A 57 11.93 6.86 -3.89
N LEU A 58 11.95 7.63 -2.80
CA LEU A 58 10.81 7.69 -1.88
C LEU A 58 9.51 8.10 -2.58
N GLU A 59 9.59 8.92 -3.64
CA GLU A 59 8.45 9.33 -4.46
C GLU A 59 7.83 8.17 -5.23
N ASN A 60 8.61 7.13 -5.57
CA ASN A 60 8.16 5.93 -6.27
C ASN A 60 7.62 4.83 -5.33
N LEU A 61 7.74 4.99 -4.00
CA LEU A 61 7.29 3.98 -3.04
C LEU A 61 5.89 4.28 -2.46
N GLN A 62 4.95 3.36 -2.63
CA GLN A 62 3.60 3.47 -2.09
C GLN A 62 3.27 2.31 -1.13
N PRO A 63 2.40 2.55 -0.13
CA PRO A 63 1.79 1.47 0.64
C PRO A 63 0.64 0.85 -0.17
N LEU A 64 0.63 -0.46 -0.27
CA LEU A 64 -0.48 -1.22 -0.85
C LEU A 64 -0.90 -2.35 0.07
N GLN A 65 -2.20 -2.62 0.14
CA GLN A 65 -2.71 -3.82 0.80
C GLN A 65 -2.06 -5.05 0.13
N TRP A 66 -1.69 -6.06 0.91
CA TRP A 66 -0.81 -7.13 0.42
C TRP A 66 -1.39 -7.92 -0.76
N GLU A 67 -2.70 -8.19 -0.82
CA GLU A 67 -3.35 -8.83 -1.97
C GLU A 67 -3.33 -7.91 -3.20
N ASN A 68 -3.54 -6.60 -3.02
CA ASN A 68 -3.39 -5.61 -4.10
C ASN A 68 -1.96 -5.59 -4.65
N ASN A 69 -0.96 -5.69 -3.76
CA ASN A 69 0.43 -5.79 -4.16
C ASN A 69 0.69 -7.08 -4.97
N ARG A 70 0.21 -8.24 -4.49
CA ARG A 70 0.35 -9.52 -5.20
C ARG A 70 -0.39 -9.54 -6.54
N ALA A 71 -1.56 -8.90 -6.61
CA ALA A 71 -2.34 -8.79 -7.84
C ALA A 71 -1.69 -7.87 -8.88
N LYS A 72 -0.94 -6.86 -8.44
CA LYS A 72 -0.13 -6.01 -9.31
C LYS A 72 1.07 -6.76 -9.90
N GLY A 73 1.83 -7.46 -9.06
CA GLY A 73 3.06 -8.13 -9.49
C GLY A 73 4.01 -7.15 -10.21
N ASN A 74 4.45 -7.51 -11.42
CA ASN A 74 5.29 -6.65 -12.29
C ASN A 74 4.48 -5.77 -13.26
N GLY A 75 3.15 -5.77 -13.15
CA GLY A 75 2.24 -5.09 -14.06
C GLY A 75 1.76 -3.72 -13.57
N LEU A 76 0.77 -3.20 -14.27
CA LEU A 76 0.00 -2.04 -13.82
C LEU A 76 -0.82 -2.40 -12.58
N LEU A 77 -1.06 -1.41 -11.72
CA LEU A 77 -1.84 -1.61 -10.50
C LEU A 77 -3.22 -2.21 -10.80
N ARG A 78 -3.50 -3.37 -10.18
CA ARG A 78 -4.79 -4.06 -10.25
C ARG A 78 -5.36 -4.23 -8.86
N CYS A 79 -6.38 -3.44 -8.54
CA CYS A 79 -7.04 -3.47 -7.24
C CYS A 79 -7.94 -4.70 -7.10
N ALA A 80 -7.46 -5.72 -6.38
CA ALA A 80 -8.19 -6.94 -6.02
C ALA A 80 -9.07 -6.74 -4.78
N VAL A 81 -8.57 -5.98 -3.80
CA VAL A 81 -9.27 -5.61 -2.57
C VAL A 81 -9.67 -4.14 -2.64
N ARG A 82 -10.93 -3.86 -2.33
CA ARG A 82 -11.53 -2.52 -2.24
C ARG A 82 -12.44 -2.46 -1.01
N SER A 83 -12.62 -1.28 -0.42
CA SER A 83 -13.60 -1.05 0.66
C SER A 83 -14.97 -0.63 0.12
#